data_AF-A0A0Q3I9Z1-F1
#
_entry.id   AF-A0A0Q3I9Z1-F1
#
_cell.length_a   1.000
_cell.length_b   1.000
_cell.length_c   1.000
_cell.angle_alpha   90.00
_cell.angle_beta   90.00
_cell.angle_gamma   90.00
#
_symmetry.space_group_name_H-M   'P 1'
#
loop_
_entity.id
_entity.type
_entity.pdbx_description
1 polymer ?
#
loop_
_entity_poly.entity_id
_entity_poly.type
_entity_poly.pdbx_seq_one_letter_code
_entity_poly.pdbx_strand_id
1 'polypeptide(L)'
;MADGSRMFICTPEGLRFWAGYINVIIKAYRHKKSWAGTFSLSDLRMSGHQCRVSLLPVHAASFENLLLDLSKLATLLVNYYKDSDNNNQPEVYVNLLYISISSFPKFPPSDLSAHEKYINFIQTHLAMRSARQRRMFLSNLSKAHNAMGPAERSLFDSSVNRVNVGDWRLLALNNVFMNRVVTYKPRKAPYAYCIGPLPLFRFIRNFIEHGGDRDAAGVQLCSNLTDLKLLGEDFIAQFTVNLMYELIKGSNLTGTNPLQATSQAF
;
A
#
# COMPACT_ATOMS: atom_id res chain seq x y z
N MET A 1 4.74 29.68 5.60
CA MET A 1 5.04 29.22 4.22
C MET A 1 5.58 27.81 4.34
N ALA A 2 5.26 26.89 3.43
CA ALA A 2 6.20 25.79 3.17
C ALA A 2 7.37 26.45 2.44
N ASP A 3 8.27 27.02 3.23
CA ASP A 3 9.63 27.31 2.80
C ASP A 3 10.15 26.03 2.15
N GLY A 4 10.76 26.16 0.96
CA GLY A 4 11.34 25.08 0.18
C GLY A 4 12.45 24.28 0.88
N SER A 5 12.67 24.47 2.18
CA SER A 5 13.51 23.64 3.02
C SER A 5 12.82 22.31 3.38
N ARG A 6 13.11 21.30 2.54
CA ARG A 6 13.00 19.85 2.83
C ARG A 6 11.64 19.42 3.42
N MET A 7 10.66 19.09 2.55
CA MET A 7 9.58 18.20 2.97
C MET A 7 10.23 16.94 3.55
N PHE A 8 10.04 16.72 4.84
CA PHE A 8 10.69 15.63 5.55
C PHE A 8 10.13 14.30 5.04
N ILE A 9 10.88 13.69 4.13
CA ILE A 9 10.63 12.38 3.53
C ILE A 9 10.36 11.36 4.65
N CYS A 10 9.32 10.54 4.51
CA CYS A 10 8.96 9.48 5.45
C CYS A 10 8.65 9.91 6.89
N THR A 11 8.43 11.20 7.15
CA THR A 11 7.95 11.67 8.44
C THR A 11 6.43 11.55 8.57
N PRO A 12 5.89 11.43 9.79
CA PRO A 12 4.45 11.51 10.05
C PRO A 12 3.78 12.70 9.36
N GLU A 13 4.49 13.83 9.24
CA GLU A 13 4.04 15.05 8.57
C GLU A 13 3.88 14.82 7.07
N GLY A 14 4.89 14.27 6.38
CA GLY A 14 4.82 13.91 4.95
C GLY A 14 3.70 12.93 4.62
N LEU A 15 3.50 11.91 5.46
CA LEU A 15 2.40 10.94 5.30
C LEU A 15 1.02 11.62 5.40
N ARG A 16 0.89 12.61 6.29
CA ARG A 16 -0.34 13.39 6.47
C ARG A 16 -0.63 14.33 5.30
N PHE A 17 0.40 14.82 4.60
CA PHE A 17 0.22 15.69 3.43
C PHE A 17 -0.49 14.96 2.28
N TRP A 18 -0.01 13.77 1.90
CA TRP A 18 -0.67 12.97 0.86
C TRP A 18 -2.12 12.65 1.22
N ALA A 19 -2.33 12.13 2.43
CA ALA A 19 -3.66 11.79 2.92
C ALA A 19 -4.60 13.00 2.96
N GLY A 20 -4.09 14.15 3.41
CA GLY A 20 -4.84 15.39 3.50
C GLY A 20 -5.34 15.87 2.13
N TYR A 21 -4.47 15.96 1.13
CA TYR A 21 -4.88 16.42 -0.20
C TYR A 21 -5.75 15.40 -0.95
N ILE A 22 -5.47 14.10 -0.84
CA ILE A 22 -6.35 13.05 -1.39
C ILE A 22 -7.77 13.20 -0.81
N ASN A 23 -7.88 13.42 0.50
CA ASN A 23 -9.19 13.64 1.14
C ASN A 23 -9.86 14.93 0.68
N VAL A 24 -9.13 16.01 0.43
CA VAL A 24 -9.69 17.25 -0.14
C VAL A 24 -10.28 17.00 -1.52
N ILE A 25 -9.54 16.29 -2.40
CA ILE A 25 -9.98 15.97 -3.75
C ILE A 25 -11.24 15.09 -3.73
N ILE A 26 -11.21 14.01 -2.96
CA ILE A 26 -12.34 13.07 -2.84
C ILE A 26 -13.55 13.76 -2.19
N LYS A 27 -13.33 14.64 -1.20
CA LYS A 27 -14.40 15.44 -0.61
C LYS A 27 -15.05 16.35 -1.66
N ALA A 28 -14.28 17.06 -2.47
CA ALA A 28 -14.83 17.89 -3.54
C ALA A 28 -15.66 17.06 -4.54
N TYR A 29 -15.13 15.91 -4.97
CA TYR A 29 -15.83 14.96 -5.84
C TYR A 29 -17.18 14.52 -5.24
N ARG A 30 -17.20 14.14 -3.96
CA ARG A 30 -18.43 13.77 -3.24
C ARG A 30 -19.43 14.94 -3.14
N HIS A 31 -18.94 16.19 -3.10
CA HIS A 31 -19.76 17.41 -3.18
C HIS A 31 -20.07 17.84 -4.62
N LYS A 32 -19.92 16.93 -5.60
CA LYS A 32 -20.23 17.15 -7.01
C LYS A 32 -19.37 18.21 -7.71
N LYS A 33 -18.18 18.52 -7.18
CA LYS A 33 -17.23 19.49 -7.74
C LYS A 33 -15.87 18.85 -8.04
N SER A 34 -15.12 19.44 -8.97
CA SER A 34 -13.77 19.00 -9.32
C SER A 34 -12.94 20.18 -9.86
N TRP A 35 -11.61 20.02 -9.84
CA TRP A 35 -10.69 20.93 -10.51
C TRP A 35 -10.30 20.44 -11.91
N ALA A 36 -10.69 19.22 -12.32
CA ALA A 36 -10.29 18.59 -13.59
C ALA A 36 -8.78 18.71 -13.88
N GLY A 37 -7.93 18.64 -12.85
CA GLY A 37 -6.47 18.73 -12.95
C GLY A 37 -5.91 20.15 -13.14
N THR A 38 -6.72 21.21 -12.98
CA THR A 38 -6.31 22.60 -13.26
C THR A 38 -5.54 23.29 -12.13
N PHE A 39 -5.48 22.71 -10.94
CA PHE A 39 -4.69 23.27 -9.83
C PHE A 39 -3.19 23.01 -9.99
N SER A 40 -2.38 23.87 -9.39
CA SER A 40 -0.92 23.80 -9.38
C SER A 40 -0.37 23.67 -7.97
N LEU A 41 0.95 23.54 -7.83
CA LEU A 41 1.59 23.45 -6.52
C LEU A 41 1.35 24.71 -5.66
N SER A 42 1.29 25.90 -6.28
CA SER A 42 1.07 27.15 -5.55
C SER A 42 -0.34 27.26 -4.96
N ASP A 43 -1.29 26.47 -5.48
CA ASP A 43 -2.66 26.38 -4.97
C ASP A 43 -2.77 25.46 -3.75
N LEU A 44 -1.77 24.60 -3.52
CA LEU A 44 -1.72 23.69 -2.39
C LEU A 44 -1.28 24.45 -1.13
N ARG A 45 -2.18 24.57 -0.15
CA ARG A 45 -1.91 25.26 1.12
C ARG A 45 -2.11 24.31 2.29
N MET A 46 -1.18 24.39 3.24
CA MET A 46 -1.33 23.77 4.55
C MET A 46 -1.37 24.86 5.63
N SER A 47 -2.34 24.74 6.54
CA SER A 47 -2.43 25.56 7.75
C SER A 47 -2.57 24.61 8.94
N GLY A 48 -1.53 24.54 9.78
CA GLY A 48 -1.44 23.53 10.84
C GLY A 48 -1.54 22.12 10.26
N HIS A 49 -2.60 21.38 10.62
CA HIS A 49 -2.86 20.02 10.12
C HIS A 49 -3.91 19.96 9.01
N GLN A 50 -4.37 21.10 8.50
CA GLN A 50 -5.40 21.16 7.46
C GLN A 50 -4.78 21.41 6.09
N CYS A 51 -5.04 20.50 5.15
CA CYS A 51 -4.74 20.66 3.73
C CYS A 51 -5.92 21.33 3.03
N ARG A 52 -5.64 22.27 2.11
CA ARG A 52 -6.64 22.92 1.26
C ARG A 52 -6.07 23.24 -0.11
N VAL A 53 -6.91 23.20 -1.13
CA VAL A 53 -6.63 23.79 -2.45
C VAL A 53 -7.25 25.18 -2.45
N SER A 54 -6.46 26.24 -2.64
CA SER A 54 -6.99 27.62 -2.61
C SER A 54 -7.85 27.97 -3.82
N LEU A 55 -7.61 27.32 -4.96
CA LEU A 55 -8.44 27.44 -6.15
C LEU A 55 -9.81 26.80 -5.90
N LEU A 56 -10.88 27.44 -6.38
CA LEU A 56 -12.23 26.87 -6.31
C LEU A 56 -12.41 25.75 -7.37
N PRO A 57 -13.04 24.61 -7.01
CA PRO A 57 -13.35 23.57 -7.99
C PRO A 57 -14.57 23.99 -8.82
N VAL A 58 -14.33 24.37 -10.07
CA VAL A 58 -15.35 24.91 -10.99
C VAL A 58 -15.96 23.87 -11.93
N HIS A 59 -15.35 22.69 -12.05
CA HIS A 59 -15.82 21.63 -12.94
C HIS A 59 -16.83 20.71 -12.24
N ALA A 60 -17.73 20.12 -13.02
CA ALA A 60 -18.63 19.08 -12.52
C ALA A 60 -17.85 17.82 -12.13
N ALA A 61 -18.29 17.14 -11.07
CA ALA A 61 -17.72 15.86 -10.70
C ALA A 61 -18.11 14.76 -11.70
N SER A 62 -17.11 14.25 -12.41
CA SER A 62 -17.13 12.96 -13.10
C SER A 62 -16.01 12.09 -12.55
N PHE A 63 -16.09 10.76 -12.71
CA PHE A 63 -15.02 9.88 -12.26
C PHE A 63 -13.71 10.17 -13.02
N GLU A 64 -13.81 10.50 -14.30
CA GLU A 64 -12.68 10.97 -15.12
C GLU A 64 -12.03 12.23 -14.53
N ASN A 65 -12.82 13.24 -14.15
CA ASN A 65 -12.28 14.46 -13.54
C ASN A 65 -11.64 14.20 -12.17
N LEU A 66 -12.18 13.25 -11.38
CA LEU A 66 -11.54 12.78 -10.15
C LEU A 66 -10.17 12.16 -10.43
N LEU A 67 -10.08 11.30 -11.45
CA LEU A 67 -8.82 10.69 -11.86
C LEU A 67 -7.79 11.74 -12.31
N LEU A 68 -8.22 12.75 -13.07
CA LEU A 68 -7.37 13.89 -13.44
C LEU A 68 -6.88 14.67 -12.22
N ASP A 69 -7.76 14.96 -11.26
CA ASP A 69 -7.38 15.64 -10.02
C ASP A 69 -6.35 14.83 -9.21
N LEU A 70 -6.59 13.52 -9.02
CA LEU A 70 -5.68 12.63 -8.31
C LEU A 70 -4.33 12.51 -9.03
N SER A 71 -4.34 12.36 -10.36
CA SER A 71 -3.11 12.27 -11.17
C SER A 71 -2.30 13.56 -11.15
N LYS A 72 -2.99 14.71 -11.20
CA LYS A 72 -2.36 16.02 -11.03
C LYS A 72 -1.69 16.14 -9.67
N LEU A 73 -2.42 15.79 -8.60
CA LEU A 73 -1.85 15.77 -7.24
C LEU A 73 -0.63 14.87 -7.17
N ALA A 74 -0.72 13.66 -7.74
CA ALA A 74 0.33 12.68 -7.66
C ALA A 74 1.61 13.16 -8.35
N THR A 75 1.47 13.74 -9.55
CA THR A 75 2.57 14.36 -10.29
C THR A 75 3.20 15.53 -9.54
N LEU A 76 2.39 16.37 -8.90
CA LEU A 76 2.88 17.52 -8.14
C LEU A 76 3.64 17.09 -6.88
N LEU A 77 3.24 15.98 -6.24
CA LEU A 77 3.81 15.56 -4.96
C LEU A 77 4.93 14.53 -5.08
N VAL A 78 4.93 13.62 -6.06
CA VAL A 78 5.87 12.47 -6.13
C VAL A 78 7.33 12.88 -6.00
N ASN A 79 7.72 14.01 -6.60
CA ASN A 79 9.11 14.50 -6.58
C ASN A 79 9.56 15.08 -5.23
N TYR A 80 8.64 15.30 -4.29
CA TYR A 80 8.95 15.76 -2.93
C TYR A 80 9.24 14.63 -1.94
N TYR A 81 9.04 13.36 -2.35
CA TYR A 81 9.20 12.17 -1.51
C TYR A 81 10.36 11.29 -1.98
N LYS A 82 11.47 11.92 -2.35
CA LYS A 82 12.68 11.26 -2.85
C LYS A 82 13.53 10.77 -1.68
N ASP A 83 13.96 9.53 -1.72
CA ASP A 83 14.89 8.96 -0.76
C ASP A 83 16.33 9.29 -1.20
N SER A 84 17.06 10.04 -0.36
CA SER A 84 18.45 10.41 -0.63
C SER A 84 19.37 9.20 -0.70
N ASP A 85 19.01 8.12 -0.01
CA ASP A 85 19.80 6.89 0.07
C ASP A 85 19.50 5.94 -1.10
N ASN A 86 18.44 6.21 -1.87
CA ASN A 86 18.03 5.42 -3.04
C ASN A 86 18.06 6.24 -4.34
N ASN A 87 19.21 6.85 -4.65
CA ASN A 87 19.42 7.62 -5.89
C ASN A 87 18.35 8.70 -6.16
N ASN A 88 17.79 9.32 -5.12
CA ASN A 88 16.69 10.27 -5.22
C ASN A 88 15.43 9.71 -5.89
N GLN A 89 15.21 8.39 -5.84
CA GLN A 89 13.95 7.76 -6.26
C GLN A 89 12.87 7.98 -5.21
N PRO A 90 11.58 8.03 -5.58
CA PRO A 90 10.51 8.09 -4.62
C PRO A 90 10.51 6.87 -3.69
N GLU A 91 10.14 7.05 -2.42
CA GLU A 91 9.94 5.91 -1.51
C GLU A 91 8.96 4.89 -2.11
N VAL A 92 9.24 3.60 -1.89
CA VAL A 92 8.58 2.46 -2.56
C VAL A 92 7.06 2.58 -2.54
N TYR A 93 6.44 2.78 -1.38
CA TYR A 93 4.99 2.85 -1.29
C TYR A 93 4.44 4.14 -1.91
N VAL A 94 5.16 5.27 -1.86
CA VAL A 94 4.79 6.49 -2.58
C VAL A 94 4.84 6.27 -4.09
N ASN A 95 5.85 5.57 -4.60
CA ASN A 95 5.92 5.20 -6.02
C ASN A 95 4.76 4.29 -6.41
N LEU A 96 4.43 3.29 -5.58
CA LEU A 96 3.27 2.42 -5.80
C LEU A 96 1.93 3.17 -5.79
N LEU A 97 1.79 4.18 -4.92
CA LEU A 97 0.62 5.06 -4.92
C LEU A 97 0.53 5.87 -6.22
N TYR A 98 1.65 6.46 -6.63
CA TYR A 98 1.74 7.20 -7.89
C TYR A 98 1.33 6.31 -9.07
N ILE A 99 1.92 5.11 -9.19
CA ILE A 99 1.56 4.13 -10.22
C ILE A 99 0.07 3.81 -10.15
N SER A 100 -0.48 3.52 -8.97
CA SER A 100 -1.90 3.18 -8.76
C SER A 100 -2.87 4.30 -9.17
N ILE A 101 -2.44 5.55 -9.06
CA ILE A 101 -3.22 6.72 -9.49
C ILE A 101 -3.06 6.95 -10.99
N SER A 102 -1.84 6.84 -11.52
CA SER A 102 -1.50 7.14 -12.92
C SER A 102 -1.91 6.03 -13.89
N SER A 103 -1.96 4.78 -13.45
CA SER A 103 -2.53 3.67 -14.23
C SER A 103 -4.05 3.70 -14.08
N PHE A 104 -4.69 4.66 -14.76
CA PHE A 104 -6.13 4.87 -14.65
C PHE A 104 -6.89 3.56 -14.85
N PRO A 105 -7.68 3.12 -13.85
CA PRO A 105 -8.52 1.97 -14.07
C PRO A 105 -9.62 2.34 -15.05
N LYS A 106 -9.82 1.50 -16.06
CA LYS A 106 -10.93 1.65 -17.01
C LYS A 106 -12.18 1.05 -16.39
N PHE A 107 -12.98 1.89 -15.74
CA PHE A 107 -14.30 1.50 -15.25
C PHE A 107 -15.39 2.09 -16.15
N PRO A 108 -16.47 1.34 -16.43
CA PRO A 108 -17.63 1.92 -17.10
C PRO A 108 -18.25 3.00 -16.19
N PRO A 109 -18.74 4.13 -16.74
CA PRO A 109 -19.34 5.21 -15.95
C PRO A 109 -20.49 4.76 -15.03
N SER A 110 -21.18 3.68 -15.40
CA SER A 110 -22.28 3.07 -14.64
C SER A 110 -21.83 2.22 -13.44
N ASP A 111 -20.56 1.82 -13.35
CA ASP A 111 -20.06 0.97 -12.27
C ASP A 111 -19.64 1.80 -11.04
N LEU A 112 -20.64 2.37 -10.39
CA LEU A 112 -20.48 3.17 -9.18
C LEU A 112 -19.82 2.37 -8.04
N SER A 113 -20.04 1.05 -8.01
CA SER A 113 -19.43 0.17 -7.00
C SER A 113 -17.92 0.06 -7.21
N ALA A 114 -17.46 -0.15 -8.45
CA ALA A 114 -16.03 -0.15 -8.75
C ALA A 114 -15.38 1.22 -8.49
N HIS A 115 -16.07 2.32 -8.80
CA HIS A 115 -15.60 3.67 -8.49
C HIS A 115 -15.36 3.85 -6.99
N GLU A 116 -16.34 3.51 -6.14
CA GLU A 116 -16.20 3.65 -4.68
C GLU A 116 -15.14 2.70 -4.12
N LYS A 117 -15.01 1.48 -4.65
CA LYS A 117 -13.94 0.55 -4.25
C LYS A 117 -12.56 1.10 -4.58
N TYR A 118 -12.39 1.72 -5.75
CA TYR A 118 -11.15 2.40 -6.11
C TYR A 118 -10.86 3.61 -5.20
N ILE A 119 -11.87 4.45 -4.94
CA ILE A 119 -11.76 5.58 -4.01
C ILE A 119 -11.31 5.07 -2.63
N ASN A 120 -11.95 4.01 -2.11
CA ASN A 120 -11.58 3.40 -0.83
C ASN A 120 -10.13 2.90 -0.84
N PHE A 121 -9.70 2.22 -1.91
CA PHE A 121 -8.31 1.80 -2.08
C PHE A 121 -7.32 2.97 -2.03
N ILE A 122 -7.58 4.05 -2.78
CA ILE A 122 -6.73 5.24 -2.77
C ILE A 122 -6.71 5.90 -1.39
N GLN A 123 -7.85 6.01 -0.69
CA GLN A 123 -7.93 6.59 0.67
C GLN A 123 -7.26 5.76 1.75
N THR A 124 -7.09 4.47 1.52
CA THR A 124 -6.54 3.54 2.53
C THR A 124 -5.13 3.07 2.18
N HIS A 125 -4.58 3.47 1.04
CA HIS A 125 -3.29 3.05 0.50
C HIS A 125 -2.15 3.11 1.54
N LEU A 126 -1.29 2.09 1.51
CA LEU A 126 -0.22 1.90 2.50
C LEU A 126 0.86 2.99 2.49
N ALA A 127 0.98 3.74 1.38
CA ALA A 127 1.82 4.94 1.30
C ALA A 127 1.51 5.96 2.39
N MET A 128 0.25 6.05 2.87
CA MET A 128 -0.17 6.98 3.92
C MET A 128 -0.05 6.40 5.33
N ARG A 129 0.54 5.21 5.48
CA ARG A 129 0.71 4.51 6.75
C ARG A 129 2.17 4.57 7.18
N SER A 130 2.41 4.66 8.49
CA SER A 130 3.76 4.54 9.05
C SER A 130 4.32 3.14 8.82
N ALA A 131 5.65 2.99 8.82
CA ALA A 131 6.30 1.67 8.68
C ALA A 131 5.79 0.63 9.71
N ARG A 132 5.50 1.07 10.95
CA ARG A 132 4.88 0.20 11.97
C ARG A 132 3.49 -0.28 11.54
N GLN A 133 2.64 0.63 11.06
CA GLN A 133 1.29 0.28 10.60
C GLN A 133 1.31 -0.65 9.38
N ARG A 134 2.26 -0.46 8.44
CA ARG A 134 2.43 -1.34 7.28
C ARG A 134 2.82 -2.77 7.72
N ARG A 135 3.75 -2.92 8.67
CA ARG A 135 4.11 -4.23 9.25
C ARG A 135 2.93 -4.87 9.99
N MET A 136 2.21 -4.08 10.79
CA MET A 136 1.02 -4.56 11.51
C MET A 136 -0.07 -5.03 10.56
N PHE A 137 -0.25 -4.39 9.40
CA PHE A 137 -1.23 -4.81 8.40
C PHE A 137 -0.98 -6.25 7.94
N LEU A 138 0.25 -6.59 7.54
CA LEU A 138 0.59 -7.95 7.11
C LEU A 138 0.45 -8.97 8.24
N SER A 139 0.92 -8.65 9.44
CA SER A 139 0.76 -9.53 10.61
C SER A 139 -0.71 -9.78 10.94
N ASN A 140 -1.54 -8.73 10.89
CA ASN A 140 -2.97 -8.84 11.15
C ASN A 140 -3.69 -9.64 10.06
N LEU A 141 -3.33 -9.47 8.79
CA LEU A 141 -3.86 -10.28 7.69
C LEU A 141 -3.56 -11.77 7.90
N SER A 142 -2.33 -12.10 8.30
CA SER A 142 -1.95 -13.50 8.59
C SER A 142 -2.70 -14.08 9.78
N LYS A 143 -2.87 -13.31 10.86
CA LYS A 143 -3.68 -13.72 12.02
C LYS A 143 -5.14 -13.93 11.63
N ALA A 144 -5.71 -13.02 10.84
CA ALA A 144 -7.09 -13.13 10.35
C ALA A 144 -7.26 -14.37 9.46
N HIS A 145 -6.34 -14.62 8.52
CA HIS A 145 -6.36 -15.81 7.66
C HIS A 145 -6.37 -17.13 8.46
N ASN A 146 -5.57 -17.20 9.52
CA ASN A 146 -5.52 -18.36 10.41
C ASN A 146 -6.83 -18.53 11.21
N ALA A 147 -7.53 -17.45 11.55
CA ALA A 147 -8.78 -17.47 12.29
C ALA A 147 -10.03 -17.68 11.43
N MET A 148 -9.96 -17.40 10.12
CA MET A 148 -11.08 -17.57 9.18
C MET A 148 -11.60 -19.01 9.11
N GLY A 149 -12.93 -19.14 8.99
CA GLY A 149 -13.57 -20.42 8.65
C GLY A 149 -13.30 -20.84 7.19
N PRO A 150 -13.62 -22.09 6.80
CA PRO A 150 -13.29 -22.61 5.46
C PRO A 150 -13.82 -21.77 4.29
N ALA A 151 -15.05 -21.26 4.39
CA ALA A 151 -15.67 -20.46 3.34
C ALA A 151 -14.99 -19.08 3.18
N GLU A 152 -14.76 -18.37 4.28
CA GLU A 152 -14.09 -17.06 4.28
C GLU A 152 -12.64 -17.19 3.81
N ARG A 153 -11.95 -18.24 4.25
CA ARG A 153 -10.58 -18.53 3.82
C ARG A 153 -10.52 -18.78 2.31
N SER A 154 -11.49 -19.50 1.74
CA SER A 154 -11.57 -19.73 0.30
C SER A 154 -11.75 -18.43 -0.49
N LEU A 155 -12.56 -17.49 0.02
CA LEU A 155 -12.71 -16.17 -0.59
C LEU A 155 -11.41 -15.36 -0.50
N PHE A 156 -10.75 -15.37 0.65
CA PHE A 156 -9.46 -14.72 0.84
C PHE A 156 -8.39 -15.29 -0.10
N ASP A 157 -8.25 -16.62 -0.14
CA ASP A 157 -7.29 -17.32 -0.98
C ASP A 157 -7.54 -17.03 -2.47
N SER A 158 -8.81 -16.88 -2.86
CA SER A 158 -9.21 -16.45 -4.21
C SER A 158 -8.75 -15.03 -4.53
N SER A 159 -8.83 -14.10 -3.57
CA SER A 159 -8.26 -12.75 -3.73
C SER A 159 -6.73 -12.74 -3.77
N VAL A 160 -6.07 -13.58 -2.97
CA VAL A 160 -4.60 -13.76 -3.05
C VAL A 160 -4.20 -14.26 -4.43
N ASN A 161 -4.90 -15.26 -4.98
CA ASN A 161 -4.60 -15.83 -6.29
C ASN A 161 -4.81 -14.87 -7.47
N ARG A 162 -5.57 -13.78 -7.28
CA ARG A 162 -5.73 -12.71 -8.29
C ARG A 162 -4.54 -11.75 -8.35
N VAL A 163 -3.65 -11.77 -7.36
CA VAL A 163 -2.45 -10.94 -7.37
C VAL A 163 -1.46 -11.49 -8.40
N ASN A 164 -1.08 -10.67 -9.36
CA ASN A 164 -0.01 -11.02 -10.29
C ASN A 164 1.33 -11.03 -9.56
N VAL A 165 2.05 -12.15 -9.64
CA VAL A 165 3.38 -12.31 -9.05
C VAL A 165 4.31 -12.87 -10.11
N GLY A 166 5.48 -12.26 -10.25
CA GLY A 166 6.57 -12.84 -11.05
C GLY A 166 7.19 -14.05 -10.36
N ASP A 167 8.36 -14.48 -10.85
CA ASP A 167 9.16 -15.50 -10.18
C ASP A 167 9.86 -14.92 -8.94
N TRP A 168 9.05 -14.68 -7.90
CA TRP A 168 9.49 -14.17 -6.62
C TRP A 168 10.45 -15.14 -5.91
N ARG A 169 10.39 -16.43 -6.25
CA ARG A 169 11.21 -17.47 -5.63
C ARG A 169 12.66 -17.31 -6.03
N LEU A 170 12.95 -16.99 -7.30
CA LEU A 170 14.32 -16.71 -7.74
C LEU A 170 14.95 -15.54 -6.97
N LEU A 171 14.19 -14.46 -6.80
CA LEU A 171 14.60 -13.31 -6.00
C LEU A 171 14.90 -13.70 -4.54
N ALA A 172 14.01 -14.49 -3.95
CA ALA A 172 14.18 -14.97 -2.58
C ALA A 172 15.38 -15.91 -2.42
N LEU A 173 15.68 -16.77 -3.40
CA LEU A 173 16.82 -17.68 -3.37
C LEU A 173 18.16 -16.96 -3.52
N ASN A 174 18.20 -15.91 -4.33
CA ASN A 174 19.41 -15.11 -4.55
C ASN A 174 19.72 -14.17 -3.38
N ASN A 175 18.79 -14.04 -2.43
CA ASN A 175 18.96 -13.21 -1.26
C ASN A 175 19.31 -14.06 -0.03
N VAL A 176 20.42 -13.74 0.65
CA VAL A 176 20.96 -14.55 1.76
C VAL A 176 19.95 -14.77 2.90
N PHE A 177 19.12 -13.77 3.21
CA PHE A 177 18.17 -13.84 4.31
C PHE A 177 16.87 -14.54 3.92
N MET A 178 16.33 -14.21 2.75
CA MET A 178 15.11 -14.85 2.24
C MET A 178 15.33 -16.32 1.89
N ASN A 179 16.52 -16.66 1.37
CA ASN A 179 16.89 -18.02 1.01
C ASN A 179 16.78 -18.95 2.22
N ARG A 180 17.18 -18.49 3.41
CA ARG A 180 17.03 -19.26 4.64
C ARG A 180 15.57 -19.59 4.96
N VAL A 181 14.65 -18.64 4.74
CA VAL A 181 13.21 -18.87 4.94
C VAL A 181 12.63 -19.79 3.85
N VAL A 182 13.07 -19.65 2.59
CA VAL A 182 12.64 -20.50 1.47
C VAL A 182 13.10 -21.95 1.64
N THR A 183 14.32 -22.15 2.14
CA THR A 183 14.95 -23.47 2.30
C THR A 183 14.72 -24.09 3.66
N TYR A 184 14.09 -23.36 4.59
CA TYR A 184 13.74 -23.87 5.90
C TYR A 184 12.77 -25.06 5.77
N LYS A 185 13.23 -26.24 6.17
CA LYS A 185 12.44 -27.47 6.23
C LYS A 185 12.14 -27.79 7.70
N PRO A 186 10.97 -27.41 8.24
CA PRO A 186 10.59 -27.89 9.56
C PRO A 186 10.41 -29.41 9.50
N ARG A 187 10.82 -30.12 10.56
CA ARG A 187 10.79 -31.59 10.67
C ARG A 187 9.41 -32.24 10.36
N LYS A 188 8.33 -31.46 10.24
CA LYS A 188 6.95 -31.91 10.01
C LYS A 188 6.25 -31.32 8.78
N ALA A 189 6.90 -30.50 7.93
CA ALA A 189 6.27 -30.00 6.69
C ALA A 189 7.19 -30.17 5.47
N PRO A 190 6.82 -30.99 4.47
CA PRO A 190 7.68 -31.28 3.32
C PRO A 190 7.58 -30.24 2.19
N TYR A 191 6.80 -29.16 2.36
CA TYR A 191 6.44 -28.30 1.24
C TYR A 191 7.49 -27.21 1.01
N ALA A 192 8.31 -27.41 -0.02
CA ALA A 192 9.02 -26.31 -0.66
C ALA A 192 8.01 -25.29 -1.21
N TYR A 193 8.32 -23.99 -1.13
CA TYR A 193 7.48 -22.97 -1.74
C TYR A 193 7.47 -23.17 -3.27
N CYS A 194 6.29 -23.36 -3.85
CA CYS A 194 6.11 -23.28 -5.30
C CYS A 194 5.96 -21.83 -5.76
N ILE A 195 6.12 -21.59 -7.07
CA ILE A 195 5.88 -20.28 -7.67
C ILE A 195 4.38 -20.01 -7.63
N GLY A 196 3.99 -18.83 -7.16
CA GLY A 196 2.58 -18.40 -7.11
C GLY A 196 2.23 -17.48 -5.93
N PRO A 197 1.03 -16.87 -5.94
CA PRO A 197 0.65 -15.83 -4.97
C PRO A 197 0.39 -16.37 -3.56
N LEU A 198 -0.29 -17.50 -3.42
CA LEU A 198 -0.53 -18.16 -2.13
C LEU A 198 0.76 -18.65 -1.45
N PRO A 199 1.68 -19.32 -2.17
CA PRO A 199 3.03 -19.57 -1.68
C PRO A 199 3.77 -18.30 -1.25
N LEU A 200 3.69 -17.22 -2.04
CA LEU A 200 4.30 -15.93 -1.68
C LEU A 200 3.72 -15.34 -0.40
N PHE A 201 2.39 -15.35 -0.24
CA PHE A 201 1.74 -14.88 0.99
C PHE A 201 2.23 -15.65 2.22
N ARG A 202 2.29 -16.99 2.12
CA ARG A 202 2.83 -17.84 3.20
C ARG A 202 4.31 -17.55 3.47
N PHE A 203 5.10 -17.32 2.42
CA PHE A 203 6.50 -16.96 2.54
C PHE A 203 6.66 -15.62 3.27
N ILE A 204 5.93 -14.58 2.87
CA ILE A 204 5.97 -13.25 3.49
C ILE A 204 5.57 -13.34 4.97
N ARG A 205 4.52 -14.08 5.30
CA ARG A 205 4.14 -14.34 6.69
C ARG A 205 5.30 -14.94 7.47
N ASN A 206 5.85 -16.06 6.99
CA ASN A 206 6.93 -16.76 7.68
C ASN A 206 8.21 -15.90 7.78
N PHE A 207 8.48 -15.07 6.77
CA PHE A 207 9.59 -14.12 6.78
C PHE A 207 9.40 -13.01 7.82
N ILE A 208 8.18 -12.51 7.99
CA ILE A 208 7.86 -11.49 9.00
C ILE A 208 7.86 -12.08 10.42
N GLU A 209 7.31 -13.27 10.59
CA GLU A 209 7.19 -13.94 11.90
C GLU A 209 8.51 -14.52 12.39
N HIS A 210 9.35 -15.04 11.48
CA HIS A 210 10.55 -15.81 11.82
C HIS A 210 11.86 -15.27 11.24
N GLY A 211 11.82 -14.27 10.35
CA GLY A 211 13.03 -13.73 9.70
C GLY A 211 14.00 -13.06 10.67
N GLY A 212 13.52 -12.65 11.85
CA GLY A 212 14.34 -12.10 12.94
C GLY A 212 14.70 -13.11 14.03
N ASP A 213 14.28 -14.37 13.91
CA ASP A 213 14.53 -15.39 14.93
C ASP A 213 16.02 -15.74 15.03
N ARG A 214 16.39 -16.54 16.02
CA ARG A 214 17.74 -17.08 16.14
C ARG A 214 17.80 -18.47 15.50
N ASP A 215 18.93 -18.82 14.90
CA ASP A 215 19.16 -20.20 14.48
C ASP A 215 19.27 -21.14 15.69
N ALA A 216 19.41 -22.44 15.43
CA ALA A 216 19.55 -23.46 16.47
C ALA A 216 20.81 -23.27 17.35
N ALA A 217 21.78 -22.48 16.91
CA ALA A 217 22.99 -22.12 17.65
C ALA A 217 22.85 -20.78 18.41
N GLY A 218 21.66 -20.16 18.40
CA GLY A 218 21.38 -18.91 19.09
C GLY A 218 21.89 -17.67 18.35
N VAL A 219 22.37 -17.80 17.11
CA VAL A 219 22.83 -16.67 16.29
C VAL A 219 21.62 -15.95 15.72
N GLN A 220 21.56 -14.64 15.91
CA GLN A 220 20.48 -13.82 15.36
C GLN A 220 20.51 -13.89 13.84
N LEU A 221 19.39 -14.31 13.22
CA LEU A 221 19.32 -14.53 11.78
C LEU A 221 19.45 -13.23 10.99
N CYS A 222 19.16 -12.08 11.61
CA CYS A 222 19.43 -10.74 11.08
C CYS A 222 20.22 -9.90 12.10
N SER A 223 21.44 -9.49 11.73
CA SER A 223 22.30 -8.63 12.55
C SER A 223 21.91 -7.15 12.53
N ASN A 224 21.07 -6.73 11.57
CA ASN A 224 20.69 -5.34 11.37
C ASN A 224 19.20 -5.23 10.96
N LEU A 225 18.42 -4.43 11.69
CA LEU A 225 17.01 -4.13 11.40
C LEU A 225 16.83 -3.29 10.12
N THR A 226 17.90 -2.59 9.69
CA THR A 226 17.94 -1.84 8.43
C THR A 226 18.04 -2.77 7.23
N ASP A 227 18.73 -3.91 7.37
CA ASP A 227 18.77 -4.93 6.32
C ASP A 227 17.36 -5.52 6.17
N LEU A 228 16.65 -5.86 7.25
CA LEU A 228 15.25 -6.30 7.18
C LEU A 228 14.27 -5.28 6.55
N LYS A 229 14.61 -3.98 6.54
CA LYS A 229 13.87 -2.97 5.77
C LYS A 229 14.22 -3.08 4.28
N LEU A 230 15.50 -3.05 3.93
CA LEU A 230 15.95 -3.13 2.53
C LEU A 230 15.62 -4.48 1.85
N LEU A 231 15.50 -5.56 2.62
CA LEU A 231 15.30 -6.92 2.16
C LEU A 231 13.85 -7.16 1.75
N GLY A 232 13.55 -6.82 0.50
CA GLY A 232 12.30 -7.19 -0.16
C GLY A 232 11.21 -6.14 -0.07
N GLU A 233 11.52 -4.93 0.40
CA GLU A 233 10.55 -3.83 0.47
C GLU A 233 9.83 -3.64 -0.86
N ASP A 234 10.51 -3.67 -2.01
CA ASP A 234 9.86 -3.47 -3.31
C ASP A 234 8.83 -4.56 -3.65
N PHE A 235 9.24 -5.84 -3.67
CA PHE A 235 8.33 -6.90 -4.08
C PHE A 235 7.28 -7.22 -3.00
N ILE A 236 7.64 -7.13 -1.72
CA ILE A 236 6.69 -7.31 -0.60
C ILE A 236 5.71 -6.14 -0.60
N ALA A 237 6.15 -4.90 -0.77
CA ALA A 237 5.25 -3.75 -0.86
C ALA A 237 4.33 -3.88 -2.08
N GLN A 238 4.87 -4.22 -3.25
CA GLN A 238 4.07 -4.42 -4.46
C GLN A 238 3.01 -5.51 -4.27
N PHE A 239 3.41 -6.67 -3.74
CA PHE A 239 2.47 -7.76 -3.44
C PHE A 239 1.40 -7.31 -2.44
N THR A 240 1.81 -6.62 -1.37
CA THR A 240 0.91 -6.19 -0.30
C THR A 240 -0.10 -5.15 -0.77
N VAL A 241 0.32 -4.17 -1.57
CA VAL A 241 -0.55 -3.16 -2.17
C VAL A 241 -1.54 -3.82 -3.14
N ASN A 242 -1.07 -4.74 -3.99
CA ASN A 242 -1.95 -5.45 -4.92
C ASN A 242 -2.95 -6.34 -4.18
N LEU A 243 -2.51 -7.06 -3.14
CA LEU A 243 -3.39 -7.86 -2.30
C LEU A 243 -4.45 -6.98 -1.62
N MET A 244 -4.05 -5.83 -1.08
CA MET A 244 -5.00 -4.88 -0.49
C MET A 244 -6.07 -4.44 -1.49
N TYR A 245 -5.69 -4.17 -2.74
CA TYR A 245 -6.66 -3.82 -3.78
C TYR A 245 -7.60 -4.97 -4.12
N GLU A 246 -7.09 -6.19 -4.28
CA GLU A 246 -7.91 -7.38 -4.56
C GLU A 246 -8.84 -7.75 -3.40
N LEU A 247 -8.44 -7.50 -2.15
CA LEU A 247 -9.30 -7.64 -0.98
C LEU A 247 -10.43 -6.60 -1.00
N ILE A 248 -10.13 -5.33 -1.30
CA ILE A 248 -11.16 -4.29 -1.41
C ILE A 248 -12.13 -4.60 -2.55
N LYS A 249 -11.63 -5.04 -3.71
CA LYS A 249 -12.47 -5.47 -4.84
C LYS A 249 -13.41 -6.62 -4.49
N GLY A 250 -12.87 -7.66 -3.86
CA GLY A 250 -13.61 -8.87 -3.48
C GLY A 250 -14.57 -8.66 -2.32
N SER A 251 -14.41 -7.57 -1.58
CA SER A 251 -15.27 -7.23 -0.45
C SER A 251 -16.52 -6.46 -0.87
N ASN A 252 -17.62 -6.63 -0.12
CA ASN A 252 -18.78 -5.74 -0.16
C ASN A 252 -18.56 -4.48 0.71
N LEU A 253 -17.30 -4.08 0.98
CA LEU A 253 -16.96 -2.94 1.85
C LEU A 253 -17.35 -1.62 1.17
N THR A 254 -18.62 -1.23 1.32
CA THR A 254 -19.07 0.14 1.10
C THR A 254 -18.73 0.97 2.34
N GLY A 255 -17.81 1.92 2.19
CA GLY A 255 -17.66 3.03 3.13
C GLY A 255 -17.09 2.74 4.54
N THR A 256 -16.70 1.51 4.87
CA THR A 256 -15.97 1.21 6.11
C THR A 256 -14.55 0.73 5.81
N ASN A 257 -13.60 1.38 6.47
CA ASN A 257 -12.18 1.18 6.35
C ASN A 257 -11.85 -0.31 6.57
N PRO A 258 -11.17 -1.03 5.65
CA PRO A 258 -10.73 -2.41 5.88
C PRO A 258 -9.83 -2.54 7.13
N LEU A 259 -9.30 -1.40 7.61
CA LEU A 259 -8.50 -1.29 8.83
C LEU A 259 -9.30 -0.95 10.10
N GLN A 260 -10.60 -0.62 10.00
CA GLN A 260 -11.50 -0.56 11.16
C GLN A 260 -12.06 -1.94 11.52
N ALA A 261 -12.16 -2.87 10.57
CA ALA A 261 -12.42 -4.27 10.88
C ALA A 261 -11.31 -4.91 11.74
N THR A 262 -10.09 -4.32 11.73
CA THR A 262 -9.01 -4.68 12.66
C THR A 262 -9.04 -3.92 14.00
N SER A 263 -9.98 -2.99 14.21
CA SER A 263 -10.19 -2.29 15.49
C SER A 263 -11.55 -2.54 16.12
N GLN A 264 -12.34 -3.49 15.58
CA GLN A 264 -13.61 -3.93 16.16
C GLN A 264 -13.73 -5.46 16.25
N ALA A 265 -12.64 -6.17 15.94
CA ALA A 265 -12.42 -7.53 16.43
C ALA A 265 -11.50 -7.57 17.65
N PHE A 266 -11.07 -6.41 18.19
CA PHE A 266 -10.53 -6.14 19.53
C PHE A 266 -10.64 -4.65 19.85
#